data_AF-A0A8R7U0W8-F1
#
_entry.id   AF-A0A8R7U0W8-F1
#
_cell.length_a   1.000
_cell.length_b   1.000
_cell.length_c   1.000
_cell.angle_alpha   90.00
_cell.angle_beta   90.00
_cell.angle_gamma   90.00
#
_symmetry.space_group_name_H-M   'P 1'
#
loop_
_entity.id
_entity.type
_entity.pdbx_description
1 polymer ?
#
loop_
_entity_poly.entity_id
_entity_poly.type
_entity_poly.pdbx_seq_one_letter_code
_entity_poly.pdbx_strand_id
1 'polypeptide(L)'
;LPGYPDNVRPDTKGGYWVALHREKNELPFGRDSHRLAVRVGNDGKIVEEMRGSKKVRPTEIMERSNGKIYLGSVELPYVGVVKRLFVSCS
;
A
#
# COMPACT_ATOMS: atom_id res chain seq x y z
N LEU A 1 7.08 3.84 10.04
CA LEU A 1 6.46 3.70 8.69
C LEU A 1 6.69 4.99 7.91
N PRO A 2 6.97 4.91 6.60
CA PRO A 2 7.17 6.10 5.77
C PRO A 2 5.82 6.73 5.42
N GLY A 3 5.52 7.91 5.95
CA GLY A 3 4.26 8.63 5.69
C GLY A 3 3.31 8.64 6.88
N TYR A 4 2.04 8.95 6.60
CA TYR A 4 0.96 8.92 7.57
C TYR A 4 0.20 7.60 7.44
N PRO A 5 0.45 6.64 8.35
CA PRO A 5 -0.27 5.37 8.35
C PRO A 5 -1.74 5.60 8.67
N ASP A 6 -2.60 4.90 7.94
CA ASP A 6 -4.04 4.89 8.14
C ASP A 6 -4.45 3.49 8.63
N ASN A 7 -5.13 2.70 7.81
CA ASN A 7 -5.54 1.34 8.19
C ASN A 7 -4.41 0.32 8.13
N VAL A 8 -4.44 -0.61 9.10
CA VAL A 8 -3.58 -1.80 9.16
C VAL A 8 -4.43 -3.06 9.00
N ARG A 9 -4.05 -3.95 8.08
CA ARG A 9 -4.75 -5.22 7.84
C ARG A 9 -3.76 -6.38 7.76
N PRO A 10 -4.08 -7.55 8.35
CA PRO A 10 -3.24 -8.73 8.22
C PRO A 10 -3.12 -9.15 6.75
N ASP A 11 -1.95 -9.66 6.37
CA ASP A 11 -1.74 -10.27 5.06
C ASP A 11 -1.96 -11.79 5.13
N THR A 12 -1.75 -12.49 4.00
CA THR A 12 -1.89 -13.95 3.92
C THR A 12 -0.60 -14.72 4.28
N LYS A 13 0.47 -14.02 4.66
CA LYS A 13 1.82 -14.54 4.90
C LYS A 13 2.30 -14.33 6.36
N GLY A 14 1.41 -13.93 7.26
CA GLY A 14 1.71 -13.70 8.68
C GLY A 14 2.29 -12.31 9.00
N GLY A 15 2.29 -11.40 8.04
CA GLY A 15 2.59 -9.98 8.22
C GLY A 15 1.32 -9.12 8.14
N TYR A 16 1.49 -7.85 7.80
CA TYR A 16 0.38 -6.92 7.64
C TYR A 16 0.65 -5.85 6.59
N TRP A 17 -0.41 -5.43 5.91
CA TRP A 17 -0.42 -4.24 5.07
C TRP A 17 -0.78 -3.01 5.89
N VAL A 18 -0.17 -1.89 5.54
CA VAL A 18 -0.48 -0.57 6.08
C VAL A 18 -0.80 0.36 4.92
N ALA A 19 -2.01 0.92 4.88
CA ALA A 19 -2.37 1.99 3.96
C ALA A 19 -1.68 3.29 4.39
N LEU A 20 -1.27 4.09 3.41
CA LEU A 20 -0.60 5.37 3.62
C LEU A 20 -1.42 6.46 2.94
N HIS A 21 -1.91 7.41 3.75
CA HIS A 21 -2.76 8.49 3.24
C HIS A 21 -1.94 9.56 2.49
N ARG A 22 -0.70 9.84 2.95
CA ARG A 22 0.28 10.75 2.32
C ARG A 22 1.71 10.40 2.73
N GLU A 23 2.69 10.81 1.91
CA GLU A 23 4.10 10.82 2.31
C GLU A 23 4.41 12.08 3.15
N LYS A 24 5.27 11.96 4.17
CA LYS A 24 5.65 13.08 5.04
C LYS A 24 6.52 14.14 4.34
N ASN A 25 7.19 13.77 3.25
CA ASN A 25 8.15 14.62 2.53
C ASN A 25 7.72 14.83 1.07
N GLU A 26 6.48 15.26 0.82
CA GLU A 26 6.06 15.67 -0.53
C GLU A 26 6.75 16.98 -0.92
N LEU A 27 7.81 16.87 -1.72
CA LEU A 27 8.38 18.02 -2.41
C LEU A 27 7.41 18.45 -3.54
N PRO A 28 7.20 19.76 -3.77
CA PRO A 28 6.34 20.27 -4.84
C PRO A 28 6.87 19.87 -6.23
N PHE A 29 8.16 19.58 -6.35
CA PHE A 29 8.81 19.06 -7.54
C PHE A 29 9.33 17.64 -7.26
N GLY A 30 8.67 16.63 -7.79
CA GLY A 30 9.02 15.22 -7.58
C GLY A 30 8.20 14.29 -8.46
N ARG A 31 8.53 12.99 -8.48
CA ARG A 31 7.81 11.97 -9.25
C ARG A 31 6.29 12.09 -9.02
N ASP A 32 5.48 11.93 -10.06
CA ASP A 32 4.02 11.91 -9.98
C ASP A 32 3.44 10.69 -9.21
N SER A 33 4.29 9.99 -8.46
CA SER A 33 3.92 8.85 -7.64
C SER A 33 4.42 8.94 -6.19
N HIS A 34 3.57 8.49 -5.27
CA HIS A 34 3.84 8.38 -3.84
C HIS A 34 3.51 6.97 -3.35
N ARG A 35 3.97 6.64 -2.14
CA ARG A 35 3.65 5.40 -1.43
C ARG A 35 2.18 5.38 -1.03
N LEU A 36 1.48 4.37 -1.52
CA LEU A 36 0.07 4.07 -1.23
C LEU A 36 -0.07 3.11 -0.06
N ALA A 37 0.87 2.16 0.05
CA ALA A 37 0.88 1.17 1.10
C ALA A 37 2.26 0.54 1.27
N VAL A 38 2.48 -0.07 2.42
CA VAL A 38 3.64 -0.92 2.69
C VAL A 38 3.20 -2.23 3.31
N ARG A 39 3.92 -3.31 3.01
CA ARG A 39 3.80 -4.57 3.72
C ARG A 39 4.90 -4.69 4.74
N VAL A 40 4.52 -5.03 5.95
CA VAL A 40 5.43 -5.31 7.05
C VAL A 40 5.43 -6.81 7.30
N GLY A 41 6.61 -7.41 7.35
CA GLY A 41 6.80 -8.82 7.69
C GLY A 41 6.47 -9.09 9.15
N ASN A 42 6.45 -10.38 9.49
CA ASN A 42 6.30 -10.82 10.88
C ASN A 42 7.45 -10.36 11.80
N ASP A 43 8.59 -9.98 11.22
CA ASP A 43 9.77 -9.43 11.91
C ASP A 43 9.70 -7.91 12.08
N GLY A 44 8.58 -7.28 11.71
CA GLY A 44 8.39 -5.83 11.81
C GLY A 44 9.11 -5.02 10.73
N LYS A 45 9.79 -5.66 9.77
CA LYS A 45 10.47 -4.96 8.67
C LYS A 45 9.55 -4.72 7.50
N ILE A 46 9.73 -3.58 6.83
CA ILE A 46 9.07 -3.32 5.55
C ILE A 46 9.69 -4.22 4.50
N VAL A 47 8.87 -5.07 3.90
CA VAL A 47 9.28 -6.10 2.95
C VAL A 47 8.77 -5.82 1.53
N GLU A 48 7.68 -5.04 1.40
CA GLU A 48 7.15 -4.60 0.10
C GLU A 48 6.61 -3.16 0.20
N GLU A 49 6.70 -2.43 -0.91
CA GLU A 49 6.14 -1.09 -1.05
C GLU A 49 5.26 -1.02 -2.29
N MET A 50 4.08 -0.39 -2.15
CA MET A 50 3.21 -0.06 -3.26
C MET A 50 3.26 1.43 -3.53
N ARG A 51 3.60 1.82 -4.76
CA ARG A 51 3.61 3.21 -5.22
C ARG A 51 2.59 3.41 -6.32
N GLY A 52 1.96 4.58 -6.35
CA GLY A 52 0.96 4.93 -7.36
C GLY A 52 0.79 6.43 -7.48
N SER A 53 -0.10 6.87 -8.38
CA SER A 53 -0.30 8.29 -8.68
C SER A 53 -0.63 9.11 -7.43
N LYS A 54 -0.16 10.35 -7.35
CA LYS A 54 -0.58 11.34 -6.34
C LYS A 54 -2.09 11.60 -6.27
N LYS A 55 -2.85 11.21 -7.30
CA LYS A 55 -4.32 11.30 -7.34
C LYS A 55 -5.03 10.17 -6.59
N VAL A 56 -4.31 9.13 -6.16
CA VAL A 56 -4.90 7.96 -5.50
C VAL A 56 -4.50 7.99 -4.03
N ARG A 57 -5.46 8.17 -3.13
CA ARG A 57 -5.21 8.13 -1.68
C ARG A 57 -6.02 7.02 -1.03
N PRO A 58 -5.45 5.82 -0.84
CA PRO A 58 -6.16 4.74 -0.20
C PRO A 58 -6.28 5.03 1.30
N THR A 59 -7.46 4.78 1.83
CA THR A 59 -7.72 4.71 3.27
C THR A 59 -7.81 3.25 3.74
N GLU A 60 -8.06 2.30 2.82
CA GLU A 60 -8.17 0.88 3.11
C GLU A 60 -7.28 0.06 2.19
N ILE A 61 -6.73 -1.03 2.72
CA ILE A 61 -5.96 -2.02 1.96
C ILE A 61 -6.23 -3.43 2.45
N MET A 62 -6.58 -4.34 1.56
CA MET A 62 -6.84 -5.74 1.92
C MET A 62 -6.30 -6.70 0.87
N GLU A 63 -5.43 -7.61 1.31
CA GLU A 63 -5.05 -8.77 0.52
C GLU A 63 -6.06 -9.90 0.73
N ARG A 64 -6.47 -10.55 -0.35
CA ARG A 64 -7.35 -11.74 -0.29
C ARG A 64 -6.60 -12.99 -0.74
N SER A 65 -7.15 -14.16 -0.39
CA SER A 65 -6.62 -15.48 -0.74
C SER A 65 -6.46 -15.72 -2.24
N ASN A 66 -7.14 -14.93 -3.09
CA ASN A 66 -6.99 -14.96 -4.54
C ASN A 66 -5.73 -14.23 -5.07
N GLY A 67 -4.83 -13.78 -4.18
CA GLY A 67 -3.58 -13.10 -4.54
C GLY A 67 -3.77 -11.67 -5.06
N LYS A 68 -4.97 -11.09 -4.87
CA LYS A 68 -5.26 -9.70 -5.23
C LYS A 68 -5.28 -8.81 -4.00
N ILE A 69 -4.84 -7.57 -4.20
CA ILE A 69 -4.88 -6.52 -3.21
C ILE A 69 -5.96 -5.51 -3.63
N TYR A 70 -6.85 -5.23 -2.69
CA TYR A 70 -7.97 -4.31 -2.85
C TYR A 70 -7.64 -3.02 -2.11
N LEU A 71 -7.85 -1.89 -2.79
CA LEU A 71 -7.61 -0.54 -2.27
C LEU A 71 -8.92 0.22 -2.25
N GLY A 72 -9.31 0.68 -1.07
CA GLY A 72 -10.45 1.57 -0.88
C GLY A 72 -9.98 3.00 -0.68
N SER A 73 -10.68 3.95 -1.30
CA SER A 73 -10.45 5.38 -1.10
C SER A 73 -11.80 6.07 -0.89
N VAL A 74 -11.86 7.00 0.05
CA VAL A 74 -13.03 7.88 0.23
C VAL A 74 -13.12 8.95 -0.86
N GLU A 75 -12.02 9.19 -1.60
CA GLU A 75 -11.94 10.21 -2.65
C GLU A 75 -12.32 9.65 -4.04
N LEU A 76 -12.33 8.32 -4.23
CA LEU A 76 -12.54 7.69 -5.53
C LEU A 76 -13.87 6.92 -5.58
N PRO A 77 -14.63 6.97 -6.69
CA PRO A 77 -15.92 6.27 -6.82
C PRO A 77 -15.76 4.79 -7.21
N TYR A 78 -14.58 4.20 -7.03
CA TYR A 78 -14.28 2.82 -7.41
C TYR A 78 -13.25 2.19 -6.47
N VAL A 79 -13.21 0.85 -6.47
CA VAL A 79 -12.21 0.06 -5.74
C VAL A 79 -11.02 -0.22 -6.65
N GLY A 80 -9.81 0.11 -6.19
CA GLY A 80 -8.58 -0.26 -6.87
C GLY A 80 -8.27 -1.74 -6.65
N VAL A 81 -7.92 -2.47 -7.70
CA VAL A 81 -7.54 -3.89 -7.59
C VAL A 81 -6.22 -4.10 -8.31
N VAL A 82 -5.22 -4.59 -7.58
CA VAL A 82 -3.91 -4.94 -8.15
C VAL A 82 -3.59 -6.40 -7.90
N LYS A 83 -3.01 -7.07 -8.89
CA LYS A 83 -2.43 -8.40 -8.68
C LYS A 83 -1.07 -8.24 -8.02
N ARG A 84 -0.82 -9.03 -6.98
CA ARG A 84 0.52 -9.15 -6.41
C ARG A 84 1.42 -9.86 -7.43
N LEU A 85 2.34 -9.13 -8.05
CA LEU A 85 3.38 -9.74 -8.88
C LEU A 85 4.40 -10.38 -7.94
N PHE A 86 4.49 -11.71 -7.94
CA PHE A 86 5.54 -12.42 -7.24
C PHE A 86 6.85 -12.13 -7.97
N VAL A 87 7.68 -11.24 -7.41
CA VAL A 87 9.11 -11.26 -7.72
C VAL A 87 9.75 -12.08 -6.62
N SER A 88 9.91 -13.38 -6.86
CA SER A 88 10.84 -14.18 -6.07
C SER A 88 12.24 -13.66 -6.37
N CYS A 89 12.84 -12.92 -5.45
CA CYS A 89 14.28 -12.70 -5.49
C CYS A 89 14.91 -13.98 -4.94
N SER A 90 15.52 -14.77 -5.83
CA SER A 90 16.39 -15.90 -5.53
C SER A 90 17.69 -15.44 -4.92
#